data_AF-A0A1F8JLN7-F1
#
_entry.id   AF-A0A1F8JLN7-F1
#
_cell.length_a   1.000
_cell.length_b   1.000
_cell.length_c   1.000
_cell.angle_alpha   90.00
_cell.angle_beta   90.00
_cell.angle_gamma   90.00
#
_symmetry.space_group_name_H-M   'P 1'
#
loop_
_entity.id
_entity.type
_entity.pdbx_description
1 polymer ?
#
loop_
_entity_poly.entity_id
_entity_poly.type
_entity_poly.pdbx_seq_one_letter_code
_entity_poly.pdbx_strand_id
1 'polypeptide(L)'
;MEEEKKKTEGVSVKEIEAYAKKHRLEVMFLIAFVLATFFSFVFFGTGWGVILTAIGGIVGLLLRPYVEAVFNKSFTFLRKQEIGIQLILGIVFWILAVFLPFLIFLILGLFGGMKLKESGALS
;
A
#
# COMPACT_ATOMS: atom_id res chain seq x y z
N MET A 1 16.91 20.40 32.34
CA MET A 1 16.67 18.93 32.33
C MET A 1 15.16 18.64 32.23
N GLU A 2 14.42 19.29 31.32
CA GLU A 2 12.96 19.10 31.18
C GLU A 2 12.50 18.72 29.76
N GLU A 3 13.39 18.74 28.75
CA GLU A 3 12.99 18.51 27.36
C GLU A 3 13.05 17.03 26.91
N GLU A 4 13.66 16.12 27.67
CA GLU A 4 13.82 14.72 27.25
C GLU A 4 12.64 13.80 27.61
N LYS A 5 11.73 14.20 28.51
CA LYS A 5 10.62 13.32 28.94
C LYS A 5 9.41 13.28 28.00
N LYS A 6 9.38 14.11 26.95
CA LYS A 6 8.23 14.19 26.02
C LYS A 6 8.33 13.26 24.80
N LYS A 7 9.44 12.54 24.64
CA LYS A 7 9.69 11.68 23.46
C LYS A 7 9.29 10.21 23.64
N THR A 8 8.81 9.82 24.82
CA THR A 8 8.41 8.45 25.17
C THR A 8 6.96 8.35 25.64
N GLU A 9 6.10 9.29 25.25
CA GLU A 9 4.66 9.05 25.30
C GLU A 9 4.30 8.14 24.12
N GLY A 10 4.22 6.84 24.40
CA GLY A 10 3.76 5.86 23.44
C GLY A 10 2.42 6.30 22.85
N VAL A 11 2.31 6.21 21.53
CA VAL A 11 1.07 6.51 20.80
C VAL A 11 -0.07 5.79 21.51
N SER A 12 -1.04 6.53 22.03
CA SER A 12 -2.14 5.94 22.79
C SER A 12 -2.93 5.04 21.85
N VAL A 13 -3.33 3.84 22.28
CA VAL A 13 -4.13 2.91 21.46
C VAL A 13 -5.38 3.61 20.89
N LYS A 14 -5.92 4.59 21.63
CA LYS A 14 -7.04 5.43 21.19
C LYS A 14 -6.68 6.35 20.02
N GLU A 15 -5.45 6.86 19.95
CA GLU A 15 -4.96 7.66 18.83
C GLU A 15 -4.74 6.80 17.58
N ILE A 16 -4.21 5.58 17.76
CA ILE A 16 -4.07 4.60 16.67
C ILE A 16 -5.46 4.22 16.14
N GLU A 17 -6.43 3.99 17.01
CA GLU A 17 -7.80 3.67 16.61
C GLU A 17 -8.50 4.84 15.90
N ALA A 18 -8.33 6.06 16.40
CA ALA A 18 -8.87 7.27 15.77
C ALA A 18 -8.23 7.50 14.37
N TYR A 19 -6.92 7.29 14.26
CA TYR A 19 -6.20 7.37 12.98
C TYR A 19 -6.67 6.27 12.02
N ALA A 20 -6.74 5.03 12.49
CA ALA A 20 -7.22 3.91 11.70
C ALA A 20 -8.66 4.13 11.23
N LYS A 21 -9.51 4.77 12.04
CA LYS A 21 -10.88 5.10 11.65
C LYS A 21 -10.96 6.17 10.56
N LYS A 22 -10.02 7.12 10.54
CA LYS A 22 -9.94 8.18 9.53
C LYS A 22 -9.26 7.72 8.23
N HIS A 23 -8.22 6.89 8.34
CA HIS A 23 -7.39 6.41 7.23
C HIS A 23 -7.55 4.91 7.00
N ARG A 24 -8.79 4.38 7.14
CA ARG A 24 -9.09 2.93 7.09
C ARG A 24 -8.48 2.23 5.89
N LEU A 25 -8.69 2.78 4.68
CA LEU A 25 -8.17 2.19 3.45
C LEU A 25 -6.64 2.14 3.44
N GLU A 26 -5.97 3.23 3.85
CA GLU A 26 -4.51 3.29 3.89
C GLU A 26 -3.94 2.26 4.87
N VAL A 27 -4.55 2.13 6.06
CA VAL A 27 -4.14 1.12 7.04
C VAL A 27 -4.36 -0.30 6.51
N MET A 28 -5.48 -0.55 5.82
CA MET A 28 -5.73 -1.87 5.19
C MET A 28 -4.70 -2.21 4.12
N PHE A 29 -4.32 -1.24 3.27
CA PHE A 29 -3.27 -1.43 2.27
C PHE A 29 -1.90 -1.64 2.91
N LEU A 30 -1.60 -0.94 4.00
CA LEU A 30 -0.34 -1.08 4.72
C LEU A 30 -0.22 -2.46 5.37
N ILE A 31 -1.28 -2.95 6.01
CA ILE A 31 -1.34 -4.31 6.54
C ILE A 31 -1.17 -5.34 5.41
N ALA A 32 -1.86 -5.14 4.28
CA ALA A 32 -1.71 -6.01 3.11
C ALA A 32 -0.26 -6.07 2.61
N PHE A 33 0.42 -4.91 2.56
CA PHE A 33 1.82 -4.83 2.14
C PHE A 33 2.78 -5.54 3.11
N VAL A 34 2.58 -5.37 4.41
CA VAL A 34 3.38 -6.07 5.44
C VAL A 34 3.17 -7.58 5.31
N LEU A 35 1.94 -8.03 5.15
CA LEU A 35 1.63 -9.45 4.91
C LEU A 35 2.29 -9.95 3.62
N ALA A 36 2.10 -9.25 2.49
CA ALA A 36 2.72 -9.64 1.23
C ALA A 36 4.25 -9.73 1.33
N THR A 37 4.88 -8.81 2.06
CA THR A 37 6.32 -8.82 2.29
C THR A 37 6.76 -10.02 3.11
N PHE A 38 6.08 -10.27 4.23
CA PHE A 38 6.37 -11.40 5.09
C PHE A 38 6.18 -12.74 4.35
N PHE A 39 5.05 -12.92 3.69
CA PHE A 39 4.73 -14.15 2.96
C PHE A 39 5.60 -14.34 1.71
N SER A 40 5.98 -13.27 1.00
CA SER A 40 6.97 -13.38 -0.08
C SER A 40 8.30 -13.88 0.45
N PHE A 41 8.76 -13.37 1.60
CA PHE A 41 10.02 -13.80 2.19
C PHE A 41 10.00 -15.29 2.56
N VAL A 42 8.92 -15.75 3.17
CA VAL A 42 8.77 -17.13 3.65
C VAL A 42 8.60 -18.13 2.51
N PHE A 43 7.76 -17.83 1.51
CA PHE A 43 7.34 -18.83 0.50
C PHE A 43 8.04 -18.70 -0.86
N PHE A 44 8.47 -17.49 -1.24
CA PHE A 44 8.90 -17.21 -2.61
C PHE A 44 10.31 -16.60 -2.70
N GLY A 45 10.89 -16.17 -1.57
CA GLY A 45 12.16 -15.45 -1.51
C GLY A 45 12.04 -13.95 -1.80
N THR A 46 13.11 -13.21 -1.52
CA THR A 46 13.16 -11.74 -1.67
C THR A 46 13.33 -11.26 -3.11
N GLY A 47 14.01 -12.03 -3.95
CA GLY A 47 14.40 -11.59 -5.29
C GLY A 47 13.21 -11.27 -6.19
N TRP A 48 12.16 -12.09 -6.16
CA TRP A 48 10.97 -11.90 -6.99
C TRP A 48 10.20 -10.62 -6.67
N GLY A 49 10.09 -10.26 -5.38
CA GLY A 49 9.43 -9.02 -4.97
C GLY A 49 10.14 -7.79 -5.55
N VAL A 50 11.47 -7.78 -5.51
CA VAL A 50 12.28 -6.69 -6.08
C VAL A 50 12.12 -6.61 -7.59
N ILE A 51 12.23 -7.73 -8.30
CA ILE A 51 12.10 -7.78 -9.77
C ILE A 51 10.71 -7.27 -10.20
N LEU A 52 9.65 -7.75 -9.56
CA LEU A 52 8.28 -7.35 -9.89
C LEU A 52 8.00 -5.89 -9.55
N THR A 53 8.54 -5.39 -8.45
CA THR A 53 8.44 -3.97 -8.10
C THR A 53 9.17 -3.11 -9.14
N ALA A 54 10.35 -3.53 -9.61
CA ALA A 54 11.09 -2.82 -10.65
C ALA A 54 10.35 -2.83 -11.99
N ILE A 55 9.84 -3.99 -12.42
CA ILE A 55 9.01 -4.11 -13.65
C ILE A 55 7.77 -3.24 -13.53
N GLY A 56 7.06 -3.32 -12.40
CA GLY A 56 5.90 -2.47 -12.11
C GLY A 56 6.28 -0.98 -12.18
N GLY A 57 7.42 -0.60 -11.62
CA GLY A 57 7.96 0.76 -11.70
C GLY A 57 8.15 1.25 -13.13
N ILE A 58 8.82 0.46 -13.97
CA ILE A 58 9.03 0.80 -15.38
C ILE A 58 7.70 0.93 -16.11
N VAL A 59 6.79 -0.03 -15.93
CA VAL A 59 5.47 0.00 -16.57
C VAL A 59 4.66 1.21 -16.08
N GLY A 60 4.71 1.52 -14.78
CA GLY A 60 4.02 2.67 -14.18
C GLY A 60 4.53 4.00 -14.70
N LEU A 61 5.83 4.08 -14.97
CA LEU A 61 6.46 5.24 -15.59
C LEU A 61 6.03 5.43 -17.05
N LEU A 62 6.01 4.35 -17.83
CA LEU A 62 5.68 4.39 -19.26
C LEU A 62 4.18 4.62 -19.49
N LEU A 63 3.32 3.93 -18.75
CA LEU A 63 1.86 3.94 -18.92
C LEU A 63 1.14 4.76 -17.84
N ARG A 64 1.78 5.83 -17.34
CA ARG A 64 1.24 6.72 -16.30
C ARG A 64 -0.25 7.08 -16.47
N PRO A 65 -0.74 7.63 -17.60
CA PRO A 65 -2.13 8.11 -17.69
C PRO A 65 -3.15 6.98 -17.49
N TYR A 66 -2.82 5.76 -17.94
CA TYR A 66 -3.67 4.59 -17.76
C TYR A 66 -3.63 4.09 -16.31
N VAL A 67 -2.43 4.01 -15.74
CA VAL A 67 -2.21 3.56 -14.36
C VAL A 67 -2.91 4.51 -13.38
N GLU A 68 -2.75 5.82 -13.57
CA GLU A 68 -3.39 6.86 -12.76
C GLU A 68 -4.92 6.79 -12.86
N ALA A 69 -5.46 6.61 -14.07
CA ALA A 69 -6.90 6.44 -14.26
C ALA A 69 -7.44 5.19 -13.55
N VAL A 70 -6.72 4.07 -13.59
CA VAL A 70 -7.11 2.84 -12.90
C VAL A 70 -7.05 3.01 -11.38
N PHE A 71 -5.95 3.55 -10.84
CA PHE A 71 -5.85 3.79 -9.40
C PHE A 71 -6.94 4.75 -8.91
N ASN A 72 -7.18 5.86 -9.59
CA ASN A 72 -8.21 6.82 -9.21
C ASN A 72 -9.62 6.21 -9.26
N LYS A 73 -9.92 5.40 -10.28
CA LYS A 73 -11.19 4.65 -10.35
C LYS A 73 -11.31 3.65 -9.21
N SER A 74 -10.27 2.87 -8.93
CA SER A 74 -10.25 1.87 -7.86
C SER A 74 -10.41 2.51 -6.48
N PHE A 75 -9.67 3.57 -6.18
CA PHE A 75 -9.80 4.29 -4.90
C PHE A 75 -11.15 4.97 -4.74
N THR A 76 -11.68 5.56 -5.82
CA THR A 76 -13.02 6.16 -5.81
C THR A 76 -14.09 5.11 -5.62
N PHE A 77 -13.95 3.95 -6.26
CA PHE A 77 -14.85 2.81 -6.08
C PHE A 77 -14.82 2.34 -4.62
N LEU A 78 -13.63 2.10 -4.05
CA LEU A 78 -13.48 1.68 -2.65
C LEU A 78 -14.07 2.70 -1.67
N ARG A 79 -13.83 4.01 -1.88
CA ARG A 79 -14.38 5.07 -1.01
C ARG A 79 -15.89 5.22 -1.08
N LYS A 80 -16.51 4.86 -2.21
CA LYS A 80 -17.98 4.91 -2.38
C LYS A 80 -18.71 3.75 -1.69
N GLN A 81 -18.00 2.69 -1.32
CA GLN A 81 -18.61 1.53 -0.67
C GLN A 81 -18.94 1.81 0.80
N GLU A 82 -19.99 1.15 1.31
CA GLU A 82 -20.33 1.17 2.73
C GLU A 82 -19.22 0.55 3.59
N ILE A 83 -19.17 0.93 4.86
CA ILE A 83 -18.12 0.51 5.82
C ILE A 83 -17.97 -1.02 5.85
N GLY A 84 -19.09 -1.77 5.86
CA GLY A 84 -19.06 -3.22 5.87
C GLY A 84 -18.42 -3.80 4.60
N ILE A 85 -18.77 -3.26 3.43
CA ILE A 85 -18.23 -3.70 2.14
C ILE A 85 -16.74 -3.36 2.03
N GLN A 86 -16.32 -2.17 2.48
CA GLN A 86 -14.89 -1.81 2.53
C GLN A 86 -14.09 -2.80 3.38
N LEU A 87 -14.65 -3.22 4.51
CA LEU A 87 -13.99 -4.18 5.40
C LEU A 87 -13.87 -5.57 4.75
N ILE A 88 -14.94 -6.05 4.09
CA ILE A 88 -14.92 -7.30 3.33
C ILE A 88 -13.88 -7.23 2.21
N LEU A 89 -13.87 -6.15 1.43
CA LEU A 89 -12.91 -5.97 0.33
C LEU A 89 -11.46 -5.95 0.82
N GLY A 90 -11.18 -5.31 1.96
CA GLY A 90 -9.83 -5.34 2.50
C GLY A 90 -9.43 -6.69 3.09
N ILE A 91 -10.35 -7.47 3.67
CA ILE A 91 -10.06 -8.87 4.04
C ILE A 91 -9.73 -9.71 2.80
N VAL A 92 -10.52 -9.57 1.73
CA VAL A 92 -10.23 -10.21 0.45
C VAL A 92 -8.84 -9.79 -0.06
N PHE A 93 -8.50 -8.51 0.07
CA PHE A 93 -7.20 -7.99 -0.31
C PHE A 93 -6.06 -8.57 0.54
N TRP A 94 -6.27 -8.80 1.84
CA TRP A 94 -5.30 -9.48 2.71
C TRP A 94 -5.10 -10.93 2.33
N ILE A 95 -6.18 -11.65 2.00
CA ILE A 95 -6.10 -13.02 1.49
C ILE A 95 -5.27 -13.04 0.21
N LEU A 96 -5.55 -12.14 -0.75
CA LEU A 96 -4.75 -12.01 -1.97
C LEU A 96 -3.30 -11.67 -1.68
N ALA A 97 -3.01 -10.83 -0.68
CA ALA A 97 -1.64 -10.50 -0.29
C ALA A 97 -0.86 -11.72 0.24
N VAL A 98 -1.53 -12.64 0.91
CA VAL A 98 -0.93 -13.90 1.42
C VAL A 98 -0.66 -14.88 0.28
N PHE A 99 -1.63 -15.09 -0.62
CA PHE A 99 -1.51 -16.10 -1.68
C PHE A 99 -0.78 -15.60 -2.92
N LEU A 100 -0.88 -14.31 -3.24
CA LEU A 100 -0.26 -13.65 -4.40
C LEU A 100 0.50 -12.39 -3.96
N PRO A 101 1.57 -12.51 -3.15
CA PRO A 101 2.36 -11.35 -2.73
C PRO A 101 2.98 -10.59 -3.92
N PHE A 102 3.29 -11.31 -5.00
CA PHE A 102 3.77 -10.76 -6.27
C PHE A 102 2.88 -9.68 -6.87
N LEU A 103 1.55 -9.84 -6.75
CA LEU A 103 0.61 -8.85 -7.27
C LEU A 103 0.72 -7.55 -6.47
N ILE A 104 0.89 -7.64 -5.15
CA ILE A 104 1.05 -6.48 -4.27
C ILE A 104 2.33 -5.71 -4.61
N PHE A 105 3.45 -6.41 -4.81
CA PHE A 105 4.71 -5.80 -5.23
C PHE A 105 4.63 -5.13 -6.60
N LEU A 106 3.95 -5.76 -7.55
CA LEU A 106 3.76 -5.18 -8.88
C LEU A 106 2.89 -3.91 -8.83
N ILE A 107 1.79 -3.92 -8.07
CA ILE A 107 0.94 -2.73 -7.84
C ILE A 107 1.73 -1.61 -7.17
N LEU A 108 2.55 -1.94 -6.17
CA LEU A 108 3.41 -0.98 -5.49
C LEU A 108 4.45 -0.37 -6.44
N GLY A 109 5.07 -1.19 -7.28
CA GLY A 109 5.95 -0.74 -8.35
C GLY A 109 5.24 0.22 -9.31
N LEU A 110 4.07 -0.16 -9.83
CA LEU A 110 3.25 0.67 -10.73
C LEU A 110 2.96 2.05 -10.11
N PHE A 111 2.55 2.06 -8.85
CA PHE A 111 2.27 3.30 -8.13
C PHE A 111 3.52 4.16 -7.92
N GLY A 112 4.65 3.54 -7.55
CA GLY A 112 5.93 4.22 -7.38
C GLY A 112 6.45 4.84 -8.69
N GLY A 113 6.40 4.09 -9.79
CA GLY A 113 6.84 4.55 -11.11
C GLY A 113 6.01 5.71 -11.65
N MET A 114 4.69 5.67 -11.44
CA MET A 114 3.79 6.78 -11.75
C MET A 114 4.18 8.06 -11.00
N LYS A 115 4.43 7.96 -9.69
CA LYS A 115 4.79 9.11 -8.83
C LYS A 115 6.18 9.68 -9.12
N LEU A 116 7.12 8.85 -9.52
CA LEU A 116 8.49 9.28 -9.85
C LEU A 116 8.52 10.20 -11.10
N LYS A 117 7.64 9.95 -12.08
CA LYS A 117 7.47 10.84 -13.24
C LYS A 117 6.74 12.14 -12.88
N GLU A 118 5.91 12.13 -11.85
CA GLU A 118 5.22 13.32 -11.34
C GLU A 118 6.14 14.25 -10.55
N SER A 119 7.14 13.70 -9.85
CA SER A 119 8.07 14.48 -9.03
C SER A 119 9.16 15.22 -9.83
N GLY A 120 9.11 15.20 -11.17
CA GLY A 120 10.14 15.82 -12.02
C GLY A 120 11.53 15.18 -11.92
N ALA A 121 11.68 14.02 -11.26
CA ALA A 121 12.98 13.37 -11.10
C ALA A 121 13.57 12.82 -12.41
N LEU A 122 12.79 12.82 -13.49
CA LEU A 122 13.17 12.40 -14.84
C LEU A 122 12.77 13.44 -15.92
N SER A 123 12.66 14.73 -15.54
CA SER A 123 12.49 15.83 -16.50
C SER A 123 13.82 16.30 -17.06
#